data_AF-A0A926TPW2-F1
#
_entry.id   AF-A0A926TPW2-F1
#
_cell.length_a   1.000
_cell.length_b   1.000
_cell.length_c   1.000
_cell.angle_alpha   90.00
_cell.angle_beta   90.00
_cell.angle_gamma   90.00
#
_symmetry.space_group_name_H-M   'P 1'
#
loop_
_entity.id
_entity.type
_entity.pdbx_description
1 polymer ?
#
loop_
_entity_poly.entity_id
_entity_poly.type
_entity_poly.pdbx_seq_one_letter_code
_entity_poly.pdbx_strand_id
1 'polypeptide(L)' 'MSLFKQFDNVVQYFSGALVRIFGPSDDSYPETGVQPFEGTPSKKTKSHY' A
#
# COMPACT_ATOMS: atom_id res chain seq x y z
N MET A 1 22.00 36.69 -8.96
CA MET A 1 21.36 35.38 -8.76
C MET A 1 22.18 34.61 -7.75
N SER A 2 21.69 34.50 -6.52
CA SER A 2 22.42 33.95 -5.39
C SER A 2 22.60 32.43 -5.54
N LEU A 3 23.81 31.92 -5.27
CA LEU A 3 24.14 30.49 -5.27
C LEU A 3 23.20 29.68 -4.35
N PHE A 4 22.76 30.30 -3.25
CA PHE A 4 21.81 29.71 -2.31
C PHE A 4 20.44 29.39 -2.93
N LYS A 5 19.94 30.26 -3.83
CA LYS A 5 18.68 30.00 -4.55
C LYS A 5 18.76 28.78 -5.48
N GLN A 6 19.93 28.47 -6.01
CA GLN A 6 20.08 27.28 -6.86
C GLN A 6 20.06 26.00 -6.00
N PHE A 7 20.59 26.07 -4.78
CA PHE A 7 20.59 24.95 -3.83
C PHE A 7 19.17 24.61 -3.34
N ASP A 8 18.33 25.62 -3.09
CA ASP A 8 16.94 25.42 -2.67
C ASP A 8 16.14 24.58 -3.69
N ASN A 9 16.33 24.85 -4.99
CA ASN A 9 15.66 24.11 -6.07
C ASN A 9 16.09 22.63 -6.11
N VAL A 10 17.36 22.35 -5.82
CA VAL A 10 17.91 20.99 -5.77
C VAL A 10 17.31 20.23 -4.59
N VAL A 11 17.32 20.82 -3.39
CA VAL A 11 16.74 20.21 -2.19
C VAL A 11 15.25 19.95 -2.37
N GLN A 12 14.52 20.89 -2.98
CA GLN A 12 13.08 20.76 -3.22
C GLN A 12 12.75 19.67 -4.26
N TYR A 13 13.62 19.42 -5.24
CA TYR A 13 13.48 18.33 -6.20
C TYR A 13 13.70 16.95 -5.56
N PHE A 14 14.71 16.83 -4.68
CA PHE A 14 15.06 15.54 -4.06
C PHE A 14 14.25 15.20 -2.80
N SER A 15 13.64 16.18 -2.13
CA SER A 15 12.91 15.97 -0.87
C SER A 15 11.79 14.94 -0.99
N GLY A 16 11.02 14.95 -2.08
CA GLY A 16 9.93 13.98 -2.30
C GLY A 16 10.43 12.54 -2.47
N ALA A 17 11.56 12.34 -3.16
CA ALA A 17 12.16 11.02 -3.33
C ALA A 17 12.75 10.50 -2.02
N LEU A 18 13.40 11.37 -1.25
CA LEU A 18 13.93 11.03 0.08
C LEU A 18 12.81 10.63 1.04
N VAL A 19 11.70 11.37 1.07
CA VAL A 19 10.52 11.01 1.87
C VAL A 19 9.92 9.68 1.42
N ARG A 20 9.96 9.36 0.12
CA ARG A 20 9.45 8.07 -0.38
C ARG A 20 10.35 6.88 -0.03
N ILE A 21 11.67 7.05 -0.04
CA ILE A 21 12.64 5.97 0.21
C ILE A 21 12.89 5.77 1.71
N PHE A 22 12.99 6.87 2.45
CA PHE A 22 13.39 6.89 3.87
C PHE A 22 12.28 7.38 4.80
N GLY A 23 11.11 7.75 4.28
CA GLY A 23 9.98 8.10 5.11
C GLY A 23 9.42 6.89 5.86
N PRO A 24 8.65 7.13 6.91
CA PRO A 24 7.93 6.07 7.61
C PRO A 24 7.12 5.25 6.61
N SER A 25 7.23 3.93 6.69
CA SER A 25 6.44 3.05 5.85
C SER A 25 4.97 3.22 6.23
N ASP A 26 4.12 3.54 5.25
CA ASP A 26 2.66 3.46 5.40
C ASP A 26 2.21 2.02 5.14
N ASP A 27 2.83 1.08 5.86
CA ASP A 27 2.45 -0.32 5.87
C ASP A 27 1.24 -0.51 6.78
N SER A 28 0.18 0.23 6.48
CA SER A 28 -1.17 0.03 7.02
C SER A 28 -1.87 -1.11 6.28
N TYR A 29 -1.15 -2.21 5.99
CA TYR A 29 -1.80 -3.39 5.47
C TYR A 29 -2.73 -3.91 6.56
N PRO A 30 -4.03 -4.09 6.27
CA PRO A 30 -4.91 -4.76 7.22
C PRO A 30 -4.25 -6.09 7.57
N GLU A 31 -4.15 -6.38 8.87
CA GLU A 31 -3.68 -7.66 9.41
C GLU A 31 -4.31 -8.78 8.58
N THR A 32 -3.57 -9.29 7.60
CA THR A 32 -4.11 -10.22 6.61
C THR A 32 -4.51 -11.48 7.37
N GLY A 33 -5.75 -11.95 7.24
CA GLY A 33 -6.12 -13.16 7.98
C GLY A 33 -7.57 -13.61 8.00
N VAL A 34 -8.52 -12.85 7.45
CA VAL A 34 -9.91 -13.35 7.36
C VAL A 34 -10.20 -13.82 5.94
N GLN A 35 -10.33 -15.14 5.79
CA GLN A 35 -10.92 -15.73 4.59
C GLN A 35 -12.32 -15.11 4.41
N PRO A 36 -12.59 -14.42 3.29
CA PRO A 36 -13.87 -13.74 3.10
C PRO A 36 -15.07 -14.68 2.95
N PHE A 37 -14.84 -15.98 2.68
CA PHE A 37 -15.90 -16.96 2.52
C PHE A 37 -15.51 -18.31 3.13
N GLU A 38 -16.09 -18.67 4.27
CA GLU A 38 -16.36 -20.09 4.52
C GLU A 38 -17.40 -20.49 3.47
N GLY A 39 -16.96 -21.17 2.40
CA GLY A 39 -17.87 -21.58 1.34
C GLY A 39 -19.04 -22.34 1.95
N THR A 40 -20.25 -21.77 1.93
CA THR A 40 -21.45 -22.48 2.38
C THR A 40 -21.49 -23.80 1.64
N PRO A 41 -21.49 -24.96 2.34
CA PRO A 41 -21.60 -26.24 1.68
C PRO A 41 -22.88 -26.21 0.84
N SER A 42 -22.74 -26.27 -0.49
CA SER A 42 -23.90 -26.44 -1.37
C SER A 42 -24.66 -27.65 -0.84
N LYS A 43 -25.91 -27.44 -0.41
CA LYS A 43 -26.79 -28.52 0.03
C LYS A 43 -26.80 -29.53 -1.11
N LYS A 44 -26.07 -30.63 -0.95
CA LYS A 44 -26.21 -31.81 -1.79
C LYS A 44 -27.64 -32.31 -1.60
N THR A 45 -28.57 -31.81 -2.38
CA THR A 45 -29.77 -32.57 -2.67
C THR A 45 -29.31 -33.70 -3.56
N LYS A 46 -29.01 -34.84 -2.94
CA LYS A 46 -29.02 -36.11 -3.66
C LYS A 46 -30.43 -36.29 -4.22
N SER A 47 -30.66 -35.86 -5.45
CA SER A 47 -31.78 -36.37 -6.23
C SER A 47 -31.22 -37.49 -7.10
N HIS A 48 -31.17 -38.68 -6.52
CA HIS A 48 -31.30 -39.89 -7.32
C HIS A 48 -32.73 -39.90 -7.85
N TYR A 49 -32.91 -39.68 -9.15
CA TYR A 49 -33.88 -40.34 -10.01
C TYR A 49 -33.58 -39.99 -11.46
#